data_AF-A0A6N2VX63-F1
#
_entry.id   AF-A0A6N2VX63-F1
#
_cell.length_a   1.000
_cell.length_b   1.000
_cell.length_c   1.000
_cell.angle_alpha   90.00
_cell.angle_beta   90.00
_cell.angle_gamma   90.00
#
_symmetry.space_group_name_H-M   'P 1'
#
loop_
_entity.id
_entity.type
_entity.pdbx_description
1 polymer ?
#
loop_
_entity_poly.entity_id
_entity_poly.type
_entity_poly.pdbx_seq_one_letter_code
_entity_poly.pdbx_strand_id
1 'polypeptide(L)'
;MKTRYLVIHGTADNNEQAIKLCGEALYKAGIVSENFGDLCAKRERDFPTGLPTEIPTAIPHVKDEGITENAICLLKLNHPVTFKRLDDDTEEVKTDMIFNLAIRDADEHLAVLQKMMAFLNNPEVLTKCKKLSNEETEVYLQEQLES
;
A
#
# COMPACT_ATOMS: atom_id res chain seq x y z
N MET A 1 -18.01 -3.28 0.77
CA MET A 1 -17.95 -3.33 -0.73
C MET A 1 -16.86 -4.31 -1.16
N LYS A 2 -16.76 -4.77 -2.43
CA LYS A 2 -15.63 -5.62 -2.87
C LYS A 2 -14.37 -4.73 -3.00
N THR A 3 -13.23 -5.17 -2.47
CA THR A 3 -11.96 -4.43 -2.61
C THR A 3 -11.24 -4.90 -3.86
N ARG A 4 -10.72 -3.97 -4.65
CA ARG A 4 -9.92 -4.29 -5.84
C ARG A 4 -8.43 -4.38 -5.49
N TYR A 5 -7.76 -5.42 -5.95
CA TYR A 5 -6.33 -5.62 -5.71
C TYR A 5 -5.57 -5.43 -7.01
N LEU A 6 -4.46 -4.69 -6.95
CA LEU A 6 -3.54 -4.50 -8.06
C LEU A 6 -2.14 -4.85 -7.57
N VAL A 7 -1.37 -5.57 -8.39
CA VAL A 7 0.02 -5.87 -8.07
C VAL A 7 0.91 -5.42 -9.21
N ILE A 8 1.83 -4.52 -8.89
CA ILE A 8 2.83 -3.99 -9.82
C ILE A 8 4.24 -4.31 -9.32
N HIS A 9 5.17 -4.41 -10.26
CA HIS A 9 6.59 -4.56 -9.98
C HIS A 9 7.33 -3.35 -10.56
N GLY A 10 8.22 -2.74 -9.78
CA GLY A 10 8.95 -1.56 -10.23
C GLY A 10 10.27 -1.30 -9.54
N THR A 11 10.82 -0.11 -9.78
CA THR A 11 11.99 0.44 -9.11
C THR A 11 11.67 1.89 -8.75
N ALA A 12 12.11 2.32 -7.58
CA ALA A 12 11.96 3.67 -7.09
C ALA A 12 13.22 4.05 -6.30
N ASP A 13 13.63 5.32 -6.41
CA ASP A 13 14.80 5.84 -5.72
C ASP A 13 14.46 6.26 -4.28
N ASN A 14 13.18 6.54 -3.99
CA ASN A 14 12.70 6.99 -2.69
C ASN A 14 11.21 6.66 -2.48
N ASN A 15 10.71 6.91 -1.27
CA ASN A 15 9.32 6.68 -0.90
C ASN A 15 8.32 7.48 -1.76
N GLU A 16 8.61 8.75 -2.07
CA GLU A 16 7.72 9.59 -2.88
C GLU A 16 7.53 8.99 -4.28
N GLN A 17 8.59 8.52 -4.93
CA GLN A 17 8.48 7.85 -6.23
C GLN A 17 7.73 6.52 -6.12
N ALA A 18 7.98 5.72 -5.07
CA ALA A 18 7.26 4.47 -4.85
C ALA A 18 5.76 4.69 -4.68
N ILE A 19 5.36 5.72 -3.92
CA ILE A 19 3.96 6.12 -3.73
C ILE A 19 3.33 6.56 -5.06
N LYS A 20 4.05 7.36 -5.86
CA LYS A 20 3.54 7.82 -7.16
C LYS A 20 3.35 6.69 -8.15
N LEU A 21 4.21 5.67 -8.15
CA LEU A 21 4.02 4.47 -8.98
C LEU A 21 2.71 3.73 -8.62
N CYS A 22 2.41 3.58 -7.34
CA CYS A 22 1.13 3.02 -6.91
C CYS A 22 -0.05 3.89 -7.32
N GLY A 23 0.05 5.21 -7.10
CA GLY A 23 -0.99 6.16 -7.48
C GLY A 23 -1.28 6.15 -9.00
N GLU A 24 -0.25 6.05 -9.82
CA GLU A 24 -0.39 5.94 -11.28
C GLU A 24 -1.10 4.65 -11.69
N ALA A 25 -0.78 3.51 -11.07
CA ALA A 25 -1.46 2.25 -11.33
C ALA A 25 -2.95 2.31 -10.95
N LEU A 26 -3.26 2.89 -9.78
CA LEU A 26 -4.63 3.10 -9.33
C LEU A 26 -5.41 4.05 -10.25
N TYR A 27 -4.77 5.13 -10.72
CA TYR A 27 -5.37 6.09 -11.65
C TYR A 27 -5.66 5.43 -13.01
N LYS A 28 -4.68 4.72 -13.58
CA LYS A 28 -4.85 3.97 -14.84
C LYS A 28 -5.96 2.92 -14.78
N ALA A 29 -6.24 2.40 -13.58
CA ALA A 29 -7.33 1.46 -13.34
C ALA A 29 -8.71 2.12 -13.17
N GLY A 30 -8.79 3.45 -13.18
CA GLY A 30 -10.03 4.23 -13.05
C GLY A 30 -10.54 4.39 -11.61
N ILE A 31 -9.70 4.14 -10.61
CA ILE A 31 -10.11 4.01 -9.20
C ILE A 31 -9.97 5.33 -8.43
N VAL A 32 -8.99 6.14 -8.82
CA VAL A 32 -8.63 7.38 -8.12
C VAL A 32 -8.42 8.52 -9.11
N SER A 33 -8.34 9.74 -8.60
CA SER A 33 -7.96 10.94 -9.34
C SER A 33 -6.48 10.90 -9.79
N GLU A 34 -6.13 11.64 -10.84
CA GLU A 34 -4.76 11.69 -11.38
C GLU A 34 -3.72 12.14 -10.33
N ASN A 35 -4.12 13.03 -9.43
CA ASN A 35 -3.27 13.59 -8.37
C ASN A 35 -3.22 12.73 -7.09
N PHE A 36 -3.91 11.58 -7.03
CA PHE A 36 -3.97 10.74 -5.83
C PHE A 36 -2.58 10.34 -5.30
N GLY A 37 -1.65 9.97 -6.19
CA GLY A 37 -0.27 9.63 -5.82
C GLY A 37 0.46 10.80 -5.17
N ASP A 38 0.30 12.02 -5.71
CA ASP A 38 0.89 13.24 -5.13
C ASP A 38 0.27 13.59 -3.77
N LEU A 39 -1.03 13.36 -3.59
CA LEU A 39 -1.71 13.57 -2.31
C LEU A 39 -1.22 12.60 -1.25
N CYS A 40 -1.08 11.31 -1.58
CA CYS A 40 -0.48 10.31 -0.70
C CYS A 40 0.96 10.69 -0.32
N ALA A 41 1.79 11.07 -1.29
CA ALA A 41 3.18 11.45 -1.04
C ALA A 41 3.30 12.71 -0.18
N LYS A 42 2.40 13.69 -0.37
CA LYS A 42 2.30 14.88 0.50
C LYS A 42 2.00 14.49 1.93
N ARG A 43 0.98 13.64 2.13
CA ARG A 43 0.56 13.19 3.45
C ARG A 43 1.63 12.38 4.16
N GLU A 44 2.35 11.52 3.44
CA GLU A 44 3.41 10.67 3.99
C GLU A 44 4.50 11.48 4.70
N ARG A 45 4.79 12.70 4.23
CA ARG A 45 5.80 13.56 4.85
C ARG A 45 5.42 14.01 6.27
N ASP A 46 4.14 14.24 6.50
CA ASP A 46 3.61 14.72 7.77
C ASP A 46 3.07 13.59 8.65
N PHE A 47 2.65 12.48 8.04
CA PHE A 47 2.06 11.31 8.69
C PHE A 47 2.68 10.03 8.10
N PRO A 48 3.88 9.65 8.59
CA PRO A 48 4.57 8.45 8.12
C PRO A 48 3.73 7.18 8.22
N THR A 49 3.96 6.25 7.31
CA THR A 49 3.22 4.98 7.24
C THR A 49 4.12 3.74 7.18
N GLY A 50 5.42 3.89 7.41
CA GLY A 50 6.35 2.76 7.51
C GLY A 50 6.02 1.88 8.72
N LEU A 51 5.90 0.58 8.48
CA LEU A 51 5.55 -0.41 9.50
C LEU A 51 6.78 -1.27 9.84
N PRO A 52 7.27 -1.20 11.09
CA PRO A 52 8.45 -1.93 11.55
C PRO A 52 8.11 -3.38 11.96
N THR A 53 7.39 -4.11 11.13
CA THR A 53 7.07 -5.53 11.34
C THR A 53 8.23 -6.43 10.90
N GLU A 54 8.14 -7.75 11.16
CA GLU A 54 9.20 -8.71 10.81
C GLU A 54 9.59 -8.66 9.33
N ILE A 55 8.59 -8.53 8.45
CA ILE A 55 8.79 -8.16 7.05
C ILE A 55 8.31 -6.72 6.90
N PRO A 56 9.21 -5.72 6.82
CA PRO A 56 8.80 -4.34 6.85
C PRO A 56 8.00 -3.96 5.61
N THR A 57 7.00 -3.11 5.79
CA THR A 57 6.08 -2.64 4.74
C THR A 57 5.78 -1.16 4.92
N ALA A 58 5.13 -0.54 3.94
CA ALA A 58 4.53 0.79 4.09
C ALA A 58 3.09 0.77 3.57
N ILE A 59 2.21 1.54 4.21
CA ILE A 59 0.79 1.63 3.84
C ILE A 59 0.34 3.06 3.51
N PRO A 60 0.96 3.74 2.54
CA PRO A 60 0.59 5.12 2.21
C PRO A 60 -0.88 5.19 1.82
N HIS A 61 -1.60 6.19 2.33
CA HIS A 61 -3.03 6.40 2.07
C HIS A 61 -3.42 7.83 2.42
N VAL A 62 -4.49 8.33 1.79
CA VAL A 62 -5.05 9.66 2.05
C VAL A 62 -6.56 9.61 1.87
N LYS A 63 -7.28 10.49 2.58
CA LYS A 63 -8.69 10.74 2.29
C LYS A 63 -8.79 11.63 1.06
N ASP A 64 -9.47 11.16 0.03
CA ASP A 64 -9.68 11.91 -1.21
C ASP A 64 -11.07 11.60 -1.77
N GLU A 65 -11.81 12.62 -2.19
CA GLU A 65 -13.16 12.46 -2.77
C GLU A 65 -13.11 11.86 -4.18
N GLY A 66 -11.93 11.85 -4.82
CA GLY A 66 -11.70 11.23 -6.12
C GLY A 66 -11.58 9.71 -6.10
N ILE A 67 -11.66 9.06 -4.94
CA ILE A 67 -11.64 7.60 -4.80
C ILE A 67 -13.04 7.04 -5.13
N THR A 68 -13.15 6.27 -6.20
CA THR A 68 -14.43 5.76 -6.72
C THR A 68 -14.82 4.39 -6.16
N GLU A 69 -13.84 3.58 -5.72
CA GLU A 69 -14.03 2.27 -5.09
C GLU A 69 -12.85 1.95 -4.16
N ASN A 70 -13.02 0.97 -3.26
CA ASN A 70 -11.92 0.51 -2.42
C ASN A 70 -10.90 -0.27 -3.25
N ALA A 71 -9.63 0.06 -3.10
CA ALA A 71 -8.54 -0.68 -3.71
C ALA A 71 -7.26 -0.68 -2.90
N ILE A 72 -6.46 -1.71 -3.13
CA ILE A 72 -5.11 -1.86 -2.58
C ILE A 72 -4.17 -2.14 -3.73
N CYS A 73 -3.17 -1.27 -3.90
CA CYS A 73 -2.08 -1.49 -4.84
C CYS A 73 -0.83 -1.94 -4.08
N LEU A 74 -0.41 -3.18 -4.32
CA LEU A 74 0.88 -3.69 -3.88
C LEU A 74 1.94 -3.41 -4.94
N LEU A 75 2.92 -2.57 -4.60
CA LEU A 75 4.15 -2.42 -5.35
C LEU A 75 5.26 -3.29 -4.74
N LYS A 76 5.79 -4.19 -5.55
CA LYS A 76 7.03 -4.94 -5.29
C LYS A 76 8.20 -4.19 -5.91
N LEU A 77 9.19 -3.82 -5.10
CA LEU A 77 10.38 -3.13 -5.58
C LEU A 77 11.56 -4.09 -5.75
N ASN A 78 12.42 -3.80 -6.73
CA ASN A 78 13.71 -4.49 -6.89
C ASN A 78 14.65 -4.25 -5.70
N HIS A 79 14.60 -3.04 -5.13
CA HIS A 79 15.43 -2.61 -4.01
C HIS A 79 14.58 -1.85 -3.01
N PRO A 80 14.82 -2.02 -1.70
CA PRO A 80 14.02 -1.36 -0.69
C PRO A 80 14.28 0.15 -0.68
N VAL A 81 13.23 0.92 -0.41
CA VAL A 81 13.29 2.37 -0.15
C VAL A 81 13.03 2.65 1.33
N THR A 82 13.47 3.81 1.79
CA THR A 82 13.30 4.23 3.19
C THR A 82 11.98 4.97 3.39
N PHE A 83 11.23 4.56 4.40
CA PHE A 83 10.08 5.25 4.99
C PHE A 83 10.40 5.61 6.44
N LYS A 84 9.76 6.64 6.99
CA LYS A 84 9.75 6.87 8.45
C LYS A 84 8.76 5.91 9.12
N ARG A 85 9.00 5.55 10.39
CA ARG A 85 8.03 4.70 11.11
C ARG A 85 6.76 5.46 11.44
N LEU A 86 5.64 4.73 11.39
CA LEU A 86 4.31 5.20 11.79
C LEU A 86 4.25 5.60 13.27
N ASP A 87 5.00 4.93 14.14
CA ASP A 87 4.97 5.12 15.60
C ASP A 87 6.07 6.04 16.15
N ASP A 88 7.14 6.28 15.37
CA ASP A 88 8.25 7.16 15.73
C ASP A 88 8.89 7.75 14.46
N ASP A 89 8.64 9.03 14.18
CA ASP A 89 9.09 9.69 12.95
C ASP A 89 10.58 10.09 12.95
N THR A 90 11.30 9.78 14.04
CA THR A 90 12.76 9.89 14.15
C THR A 90 13.48 8.62 13.71
N GLU A 91 12.73 7.53 13.56
CA GLU A 91 13.23 6.21 13.19
C GLU A 91 12.76 5.82 11.76
N GLU A 92 13.51 4.92 11.13
CA GLU A 92 13.33 4.57 9.72
C GLU A 92 13.01 3.08 9.50
N VAL A 93 12.30 2.80 8.42
CA VAL A 93 11.99 1.46 7.91
C VAL A 93 12.44 1.36 6.45
N LYS A 94 13.18 0.31 6.12
CA LYS A 94 13.51 -0.03 4.73
C LYS A 94 12.60 -1.13 4.24
N THR A 95 11.85 -0.88 3.16
CA THR A 95 10.91 -1.85 2.60
C THR A 95 10.92 -1.88 1.08
N ASP A 96 10.74 -3.08 0.55
CA ASP A 96 10.53 -3.39 -0.86
C ASP A 96 9.05 -3.72 -1.18
N MET A 97 8.15 -3.56 -0.21
CA MET A 97 6.72 -3.85 -0.33
C MET A 97 5.87 -2.67 0.15
N ILE A 98 5.21 -2.00 -0.80
CA ILE A 98 4.36 -0.84 -0.53
C ILE A 98 2.92 -1.21 -0.86
N PHE A 99 2.02 -1.09 0.12
CA PHE A 99 0.59 -1.34 -0.01
C PHE A 99 -0.16 0.00 0.02
N ASN A 100 -0.30 0.67 -1.12
CA ASN A 100 -1.01 1.94 -1.18
C ASN A 100 -2.52 1.69 -1.12
N LEU A 101 -3.18 2.27 -0.13
CA LEU A 101 -4.61 2.04 0.13
C LEU A 101 -5.44 3.21 -0.42
N ALA A 102 -6.39 2.90 -1.30
CA ALA A 102 -7.44 3.81 -1.74
C ALA A 102 -8.75 3.35 -1.10
N ILE A 103 -9.26 4.08 -0.12
CA ILE A 103 -10.46 3.70 0.63
C ILE A 103 -11.50 4.79 0.47
N ARG A 104 -12.65 4.44 -0.12
CA ARG A 104 -13.70 5.39 -0.45
C ARG A 104 -14.50 5.81 0.79
N ASP A 105 -14.97 4.83 1.57
CA ASP A 105 -15.89 5.10 2.67
C ASP A 105 -15.16 5.28 4.00
N ALA A 106 -15.40 6.42 4.67
CA ALA A 106 -14.75 6.77 5.93
C ALA A 106 -15.08 5.76 7.06
N ASP A 107 -16.27 5.17 7.04
CA ASP A 107 -16.69 4.15 8.01
C ASP A 107 -16.01 2.80 7.75
N GLU A 108 -15.65 2.50 6.49
CA GLU A 108 -14.88 1.29 6.13
C GLU A 108 -13.38 1.48 6.36
N HIS A 109 -12.88 2.72 6.44
CA HIS A 109 -11.45 3.04 6.60
C HIS A 109 -10.82 2.36 7.81
N LEU A 110 -11.47 2.39 8.97
CA LEU A 110 -10.93 1.74 10.17
C LEU A 110 -10.92 0.21 10.02
N ALA A 111 -11.97 -0.37 9.45
CA ALA A 111 -12.08 -1.82 9.28
C ALA A 111 -11.04 -2.36 8.29
N VAL A 112 -10.84 -1.66 7.15
CA VAL A 112 -9.80 -2.01 6.17
C VAL A 112 -8.41 -1.91 6.79
N LEU A 113 -8.12 -0.82 7.52
CA LEU A 113 -6.83 -0.68 8.20
C LEU A 113 -6.58 -1.78 9.23
N GLN A 114 -7.56 -2.15 10.03
CA GLN A 114 -7.41 -3.23 11.02
C GLN A 114 -7.12 -4.57 10.35
N LYS A 115 -7.83 -4.92 9.28
CA LYS A 115 -7.56 -6.12 8.48
C LYS A 115 -6.16 -6.10 7.87
N MET A 116 -5.76 -4.96 7.32
CA MET A 116 -4.41 -4.78 6.78
C MET A 116 -3.35 -4.95 7.85
N MET A 117 -3.51 -4.36 9.04
CA MET A 117 -2.53 -4.53 10.12
C MET A 117 -2.42 -5.99 10.58
N ALA A 118 -3.52 -6.74 10.65
CA ALA A 118 -3.46 -8.17 10.97
C ALA A 118 -2.72 -8.97 9.89
N PHE A 119 -3.01 -8.69 8.61
CA PHE A 119 -2.34 -9.30 7.46
C PHE A 119 -0.84 -9.00 7.42
N LEU A 120 -0.45 -7.73 7.61
CA LEU A 120 0.94 -7.27 7.52
C LEU A 120 1.81 -7.71 8.71
N ASN A 121 1.20 -8.16 9.81
CA ASN A 121 1.90 -8.79 10.93
C ASN A 121 2.18 -10.28 10.70
N ASN A 122 1.72 -10.87 9.58
CA ASN A 122 1.97 -12.28 9.27
C ASN A 122 3.13 -12.43 8.26
N PRO A 123 4.34 -12.82 8.72
CA PRO A 123 5.51 -12.94 7.84
C PRO A 123 5.36 -14.06 6.80
N GLU A 124 4.60 -15.13 7.07
CA GLU A 124 4.39 -16.22 6.11
C GLU A 124 3.60 -15.74 4.89
N VAL A 125 2.56 -14.95 5.14
CA VAL A 125 1.70 -14.35 4.11
C VAL A 125 2.48 -13.36 3.25
N LEU A 126 3.27 -12.49 3.89
CA LEU A 126 4.13 -11.54 3.17
C LEU A 126 5.25 -12.23 2.38
N THR A 127 5.86 -13.29 2.94
CA THR A 127 6.85 -14.11 2.22
C THR A 127 6.25 -14.72 0.96
N LYS A 128 4.98 -15.16 1.02
CA LYS A 128 4.28 -15.70 -0.15
C LYS A 128 4.04 -14.62 -1.19
N CYS A 129 3.62 -13.42 -0.79
CA CYS A 129 3.46 -12.28 -1.70
C CYS A 129 4.76 -11.93 -2.45
N LYS A 130 5.94 -12.05 -1.80
CA LYS A 130 7.24 -11.81 -2.45
C LYS A 130 7.59 -12.83 -3.53
N LYS A 131 7.09 -14.07 -3.43
CA LYS A 131 7.48 -15.19 -4.31
C LYS A 131 6.54 -15.39 -5.49
N LEU A 132 5.25 -15.10 -5.31
CA LEU A 132 4.22 -15.28 -6.33
C LEU A 132 4.39 -14.28 -7.49
N SER A 133 3.90 -14.66 -8.68
CA SER A 133 3.74 -13.72 -9.79
C SER A 133 2.77 -12.59 -9.41
N ASN A 134 2.71 -11.52 -10.21
CA ASN A 134 1.77 -10.44 -9.92
C ASN A 134 0.32 -10.93 -9.99
N GLU A 135 -0.03 -11.72 -11.01
CA GLU A 135 -1.39 -12.27 -11.16
C GLU A 135 -1.75 -13.21 -10.01
N GLU A 136 -0.84 -14.10 -9.61
CA GLU A 136 -1.06 -15.01 -8.48
C GLU A 136 -1.17 -14.25 -7.15
N THR A 137 -0.42 -13.14 -7.00
CA THR A 137 -0.47 -12.31 -5.79
C THR A 137 -1.80 -11.57 -5.69
N GLU A 138 -2.36 -11.07 -6.81
CA GLU A 138 -3.68 -10.43 -6.80
C GLU A 138 -4.76 -11.39 -6.28
N VAL A 139 -4.80 -12.62 -6.79
CA VAL A 139 -5.73 -13.67 -6.33
C VAL A 139 -5.50 -13.97 -4.86
N TYR A 140 -4.24 -14.14 -4.46
CA TYR A 140 -3.89 -14.46 -3.07
C TYR A 140 -4.30 -13.34 -2.09
N LEU A 141 -4.08 -12.07 -2.44
CA LEU A 141 -4.51 -10.94 -1.61
C LEU A 141 -6.03 -10.92 -1.45
N GLN A 142 -6.76 -11.19 -2.53
CA GLN A 142 -8.22 -11.29 -2.48
C GLN A 142 -8.67 -12.37 -1.49
N GLU A 143 -8.08 -13.56 -1.55
CA GLU A 143 -8.40 -14.67 -0.63
C GLU A 143 -8.11 -14.35 0.84
N GLN A 144 -7.01 -13.65 1.13
CA GLN A 144 -6.58 -13.37 2.51
C GLN A 144 -7.30 -12.20 3.17
N LEU A 145 -7.78 -11.23 2.39
CA LEU A 145 -8.34 -9.97 2.92
C LEU A 145 -9.87 -9.88 2.76
N GLU A 146 -10.47 -10.68 1.88
CA GLU A 146 -11.93 -10.80 1.75
C GLU A 146 -12.56 -11.93 2.59
N SER A 147 -11.75 -12.83 3.18
CA SER A 147 -12.21 -13.82 4.17
C SER A 147 -12.61 -13.19 5.50
#